data_AF-A0AAD1RCA6-F1
#
_entry.id   AF-A0AAD1RCA6-F1
#
_cell.length_a   1.000
_cell.length_b   1.000
_cell.length_c   1.000
_cell.angle_alpha   90.00
_cell.angle_beta   90.00
_cell.angle_gamma   90.00
#
_symmetry.space_group_name_H-M   'P 1'
#
loop_
_entity.id
_entity.type
_entity.pdbx_description
1 polymer ?
#
loop_
_entity_poly.entity_id
_entity_poly.type
_entity_poly.pdbx_seq_one_letter_code
_entity_poly.pdbx_strand_id
1 'polypeptide(L)' 'MGSKYELAPLTLWSNNVRGLNVPEKRTQILHALSAERVSVAFLQETHLKGADPPSLKN' A
#
# COMPACT_ATOMS: atom_id res chain seq x y z
N MET A 1 11.05 -30.61 21.77
CA MET A 1 11.49 -29.69 20.69
C MET A 1 10.35 -28.72 20.41
N GLY A 2 10.33 -27.55 21.05
CA GLY A 2 9.32 -26.53 20.77
C GLY A 2 9.74 -25.72 19.54
N SER A 3 8.89 -25.68 18.52
CA SER A 3 9.08 -24.78 17.39
C SER A 3 9.04 -23.34 17.90
N LYS A 4 10.17 -22.63 17.86
CA LYS A 4 10.22 -21.19 18.08
C LYS A 4 9.73 -20.52 16.80
N TYR A 5 8.43 -20.22 16.72
CA TYR A 5 7.95 -19.27 15.72
C TYR A 5 8.36 -17.88 16.19
N GLU A 6 9.38 -17.32 15.56
CA GLU A 6 9.72 -15.91 15.73
C GLU A 6 8.72 -15.11 14.88
N LEU A 7 7.83 -14.38 15.55
CA LEU A 7 6.86 -13.54 14.86
C LEU A 7 7.62 -12.42 14.14
N ALA A 8 7.46 -12.35 12.82
CA ALA A 8 8.03 -11.26 12.04
C ALA A 8 7.45 -9.92 12.54
N PRO A 9 8.29 -8.86 12.67
CA PRO A 9 7.81 -7.56 13.09
C PRO A 9 6.79 -7.00 12.09
N LEU A 10 5.67 -6.49 12.60
CA LEU A 10 4.61 -5.89 11.81
C LEU A 10 4.98 -4.43 11.50
N THR A 11 5.16 -4.10 10.22
CA THR A 11 5.44 -2.73 9.78
C THR A 11 4.15 -2.04 9.36
N LEU A 12 3.83 -0.91 10.01
CA LEU A 12 2.67 -0.10 9.71
C LEU A 12 3.09 1.18 8.97
N TRP A 13 2.33 1.56 7.97
CA TRP A 13 2.53 2.81 7.22
C TRP A 13 1.23 3.60 7.14
N SER A 14 1.28 4.90 7.43
CA SER A 14 0.14 5.80 7.25
C SER A 14 0.59 7.00 6.45
N ASN A 15 -0.05 7.25 5.31
CA ASN A 15 0.34 8.33 4.43
C ASN A 15 -0.86 8.98 3.74
N ASN A 16 -0.87 10.31 3.76
CA ASN A 16 -1.72 11.12 2.92
C ASN A 16 -1.13 11.15 1.51
N VAL A 17 -1.76 10.39 0.60
CA VAL A 17 -1.24 10.20 -0.75
C VAL A 17 -1.62 11.33 -1.70
N ARG A 18 -2.51 12.26 -1.32
CA ARG A 18 -2.92 13.42 -2.14
C ARG A 18 -3.33 13.03 -3.58
N GLY A 19 -4.12 11.98 -3.71
CA GLY A 19 -4.65 11.45 -4.97
C GLY A 19 -3.88 10.26 -5.56
N LEU A 20 -4.60 9.26 -6.08
CA LEU A 20 -4.06 8.04 -6.73
C LEU A 20 -4.61 7.80 -8.15
N ASN A 21 -5.26 8.80 -8.74
CA ASN A 21 -5.94 8.66 -10.04
C ASN A 21 -4.96 8.40 -11.19
N VAL A 22 -3.73 8.89 -11.05
CA VAL A 22 -2.65 8.75 -12.03
C VAL A 22 -1.93 7.40 -11.85
N PRO A 23 -1.81 6.56 -12.90
CA PRO A 23 -1.15 5.24 -12.82
C PRO A 23 0.27 5.27 -12.26
N GLU A 24 1.08 6.23 -12.72
CA GLU A 24 2.48 6.38 -12.33
C GLU A 24 2.61 6.56 -10.82
N LYS A 25 1.68 7.33 -10.22
CA LYS A 25 1.66 7.57 -8.79
C LYS A 25 1.26 6.33 -8.00
N ARG A 26 0.35 5.50 -8.53
CA ARG A 26 0.03 4.20 -7.91
C ARG A 26 1.26 3.29 -7.90
N THR A 27 1.98 3.22 -9.02
CA THR A 27 3.22 2.44 -9.15
C THR A 27 4.27 2.93 -8.16
N GLN A 28 4.47 4.24 -8.02
CA GLN A 28 5.40 4.81 -7.03
C GLN A 28 5.05 4.43 -5.59
N ILE A 29 3.77 4.54 -5.20
CA ILE A 29 3.32 4.15 -3.85
C ILE A 29 3.52 2.65 -3.63
N LEU A 30 3.19 1.80 -4.61
CA LEU A 30 3.42 0.36 -4.52
C LEU A 30 4.91 0.01 -4.36
N HIS A 31 5.79 0.67 -5.10
CA HIS A 31 7.23 0.50 -4.95
C HIS A 31 7.73 0.92 -3.56
N ALA A 32 7.24 2.04 -3.02
CA ALA A 32 7.59 2.49 -1.67
C ALA A 32 7.15 1.46 -0.60
N LEU A 33 5.90 1.01 -0.67
CA LEU A 33 5.36 -0.02 0.23
C LEU A 33 6.17 -1.32 0.19
N SER A 34 6.56 -1.75 -1.01
CA SER A 34 7.38 -2.95 -1.19
C SER A 34 8.80 -2.77 -0.65
N ALA A 35 9.43 -1.62 -0.89
CA ALA A 35 10.79 -1.33 -0.43
C ALA A 35 10.90 -1.29 1.09
N GLU A 36 9.89 -0.72 1.76
CA GLU A 36 9.81 -0.62 3.22
C GLU A 36 9.26 -1.88 3.90
N ARG A 37 8.90 -2.91 3.12
CA ARG A 37 8.27 -4.15 3.63
C ARG A 37 7.06 -3.87 4.52
N VAL A 38 6.24 -2.92 4.12
CA VAL A 38 5.03 -2.52 4.86
C VAL A 38 4.06 -3.69 4.90
N SER A 39 3.62 -4.05 6.10
CA SER A 39 2.64 -5.13 6.32
C SER A 39 1.21 -4.61 6.19
N VAL A 40 0.93 -3.40 6.71
CA VAL A 40 -0.39 -2.76 6.62
C VAL A 40 -0.20 -1.28 6.30
N ALA A 41 -0.92 -0.80 5.29
CA ALA A 41 -0.89 0.59 4.84
C ALA A 41 -2.25 1.28 5.01
N PHE A 42 -2.25 2.47 5.59
CA PHE A 42 -3.40 3.37 5.69
C PHE A 42 -3.19 4.54 4.75
N LEU A 43 -4.00 4.63 3.69
CA LEU A 43 -3.88 5.66 2.66
C LEU A 43 -5.04 6.65 2.77
N GLN A 44 -4.74 7.93 2.95
CA GLN A 44 -5.75 9.00 3.02
C GLN A 44 -5.68 9.93 1.81
N GLU A 45 -6.77 10.66 1.53
CA GLU A 45 -6.92 11.53 0.35
C GLU A 45 -6.63 10.80 -0.96
N THR A 46 -7.14 9.58 -1.13
CA THR A 46 -6.90 8.81 -2.37
C THR A 46 -7.53 9.45 -3.61
N HIS A 47 -8.55 10.28 -3.42
CA HIS A 47 -9.38 10.91 -4.47
C HIS A 47 -10.04 9.92 -5.44
N LEU A 48 -10.03 8.63 -5.10
CA LEU A 48 -10.73 7.58 -5.82
C LEU A 48 -12.22 7.70 -5.49
N LYS A 49 -13.05 7.73 -6.54
CA LYS A 49 -14.50 7.72 -6.43
C LYS A 49 -14.99 6.28 -6.51
N GLY A 50 -16.15 5.98 -5.92
CA GLY A 50 -16.74 4.63 -6.00
C GLY A 50 -17.08 4.17 -7.43
N ALA A 51 -17.08 5.10 -8.39
CA ALA A 51 -17.28 4.83 -9.81
C ALA A 51 -15.99 4.73 -10.62
N ASP A 52 -14.80 4.92 -10.02
CA ASP A 52 -13.54 4.67 -10.71
C ASP A 52 -13.36 3.15 -10.81
N PRO A 53 -13.58 2.52 -11.98
CA PRO A 53 -13.40 1.09 -12.08
C PRO A 53 -11.92 0.80 -11.81
N PRO A 54 -11.58 -0.26 -11.06
CA PRO A 54 -10.21 -0.75 -11.04
C PRO A 54 -9.87 -1.23 -12.46
N SER A 55 -9.35 -0.32 -13.28
CA SER A 55 -8.75 -0.68 -14.54
C SER A 55 -7.49 -1.47 -14.21
N LEU A 56 -7.61 -2.79 -14.22
CA LEU A 56 -6.49 -3.73 -14.13
C LEU A 56 -5.61 -3.71 -15.39
N LYS A 57 -5.88 -2.80 -16.33
CA LYS A 57 -4.98 -2.52 -17.46
C LYS A 57 -3.86 -1.62 -16.94
N ASN A 58 -2.70 -2.23 -16.74
CA ASN A 58 -1.42 -1.53 -16.77
C ASN A 58 -1.00 -1.35 -18.23
#